data_AF-A0A0A0D0V8-F1
#
_entry.id   AF-A0A0A0D0V8-F1
#
_cell.length_a   1.000
_cell.length_b   1.000
_cell.length_c   1.000
_cell.angle_alpha   90.00
_cell.angle_beta   90.00
_cell.angle_gamma   90.00
#
_symmetry.space_group_name_H-M   'P 1'
#
loop_
_entity.id
_entity.type
_entity.pdbx_description
1 polymer ?
#
loop_
_entity_poly.entity_id
_entity_poly.type
_entity_poly.pdbx_seq_one_letter_code
_entity_poly.pdbx_strand_id
1 'polypeptide(L)'
;MQLSDFTSFEKLISPTLIKILYWVGIVVIVLGGLRALFTAFSAGGGLLGALLAIVGTIAFLIGWRVACEIYIVVFGIYDRLGEIRDRGAMRPEA
;
A
#
# COMPACT_ATOMS: atom_id res chain seq x y z
N MET A 1 -4.19 -10.61 -23.93
CA MET A 1 -4.12 -9.42 -23.06
C MET A 1 -2.73 -8.84 -23.24
N GLN A 2 -2.61 -7.70 -23.90
CA GLN A 2 -1.30 -7.10 -24.20
C GLN A 2 -0.81 -6.29 -23.00
N LEU A 3 0.48 -6.40 -22.68
CA LEU A 3 1.13 -5.67 -21.59
C LEU A 3 1.11 -4.14 -21.79
N SER A 4 0.84 -3.68 -23.02
CA SER A 4 0.70 -2.27 -23.38
C SER A 4 -0.52 -1.59 -22.77
N ASP A 5 -1.58 -2.33 -22.41
CA ASP A 5 -2.75 -1.75 -21.73
C ASP A 5 -2.44 -1.39 -20.26
N PHE A 6 -1.40 -1.99 -19.67
CA PHE A 6 -0.93 -1.64 -18.33
C PHE A 6 -0.05 -0.38 -18.30
N THR A 7 0.46 0.06 -19.45
CA THR A 7 1.32 1.26 -19.55
C THR A 7 0.54 2.54 -19.88
N SER A 8 -0.74 2.43 -20.24
CA SER A 8 -1.61 3.59 -20.41
C SER A 8 -2.10 4.09 -19.04
N PHE A 9 -1.28 4.92 -18.41
CA PHE A 9 -1.58 5.72 -17.21
C PHE A 9 -2.77 6.71 -17.38
N GLU A 10 -3.51 6.66 -18.49
CA GLU A 10 -4.65 7.54 -18.77
C GLU A 10 -5.95 7.14 -18.06
N LYS A 11 -6.09 5.88 -17.63
CA LYS A 11 -7.15 5.47 -16.71
C LYS A 11 -6.52 5.20 -15.36
N LEU A 12 -7.06 5.82 -14.32
CA LEU A 12 -6.63 5.67 -12.93
C LEU A 12 -6.81 4.20 -12.48
N ILE A 13 -5.84 3.35 -12.82
CA ILE A 13 -5.68 1.96 -12.31
C ILE A 13 -5.15 2.01 -10.86
N SER A 14 -4.84 3.20 -10.36
CA SER A 14 -4.20 3.47 -9.07
C SER A 14 -4.81 2.73 -7.89
N PRO A 15 -6.15 2.70 -7.67
CA PRO A 15 -6.72 2.03 -6.50
C PRO A 15 -6.51 0.51 -6.53
N THR A 16 -6.60 -0.10 -7.71
CA THR A 16 -6.41 -1.54 -7.89
C THR A 16 -4.94 -1.93 -7.77
N LEU A 17 -4.04 -1.11 -8.32
CA LEU A 17 -2.60 -1.31 -8.19
C LEU A 17 -2.15 -1.27 -6.73
N ILE A 18 -2.66 -0.31 -5.94
CA ILE A 18 -2.33 -0.22 -4.50
C ILE A 18 -2.81 -1.46 -3.74
N LYS A 19 -3.95 -2.06 -4.10
CA LYS A 19 -4.40 -3.33 -3.48
C LYS A 19 -3.44 -4.48 -3.75
N ILE A 20 -2.89 -4.57 -4.96
CA ILE A 20 -1.87 -5.58 -5.29
C ILE A 20 -0.59 -5.32 -4.48
N LEU A 21 -0.14 -4.06 -4.46
CA LEU A 21 1.03 -3.62 -3.70
C LEU A 21 0.85 -3.89 -2.19
N TYR A 22 -0.35 -3.72 -1.66
CA TYR A 22 -0.67 -4.00 -0.26
C TYR A 22 -0.33 -5.45 0.11
N TRP A 23 -0.79 -6.43 -0.68
CA TRP A 23 -0.50 -7.84 -0.45
C TRP A 23 0.99 -8.17 -0.61
N VAL A 24 1.63 -7.64 -1.66
CA VAL A 24 3.08 -7.82 -1.86
C VAL A 24 3.86 -7.25 -0.67
N GLY A 25 3.49 -6.07 -0.19
CA GLY A 25 4.12 -5.43 0.96
C GLY A 25 3.99 -6.26 2.24
N ILE A 26 2.83 -6.85 2.52
CA ILE A 26 2.69 -7.79 3.66
C ILE A 26 3.71 -8.91 3.56
N VAL A 27 3.81 -9.56 2.39
CA VAL A 27 4.73 -10.69 2.19
C VAL A 27 6.16 -10.26 2.45
N VAL A 28 6.57 -9.10 1.93
CA VAL A 28 7.91 -8.54 2.16
C VAL A 28 8.16 -8.25 3.64
N ILE A 29 7.18 -7.66 4.34
CA ILE A 29 7.32 -7.32 5.76
C ILE A 29 7.39 -8.59 6.63
N VAL A 30 6.58 -9.60 6.33
CA VAL A 30 6.59 -10.89 7.04
C VAL A 30 7.93 -11.60 6.84
N LEU A 31 8.44 -11.65 5.61
CA LEU A 31 9.75 -12.24 5.31
C LEU A 31 10.89 -11.45 5.98
N GLY A 32 10.81 -10.12 5.97
CA GLY A 32 11.77 -9.24 6.65
C GLY A 32 11.76 -9.43 8.17
N GLY A 33 10.59 -9.55 8.77
CA GLY A 33 10.41 -9.84 10.19
C GLY A 33 10.95 -11.22 10.59
N LEU A 34 10.71 -12.23 9.75
CA LEU A 34 11.26 -13.56 9.96
C LEU A 34 12.80 -13.54 9.89
N ARG A 35 13.37 -12.84 8.91
CA ARG A 35 14.83 -12.63 8.83
C ARG A 35 15.37 -11.92 10.07
N ALA A 36 14.68 -10.90 10.57
CA ALA A 36 15.06 -10.18 11.77
C ALA A 36 15.05 -11.10 13.01
N LEU A 37 14.07 -12.00 13.11
CA LEU A 37 14.02 -13.01 14.17
C LEU A 37 15.22 -13.96 14.13
N PHE A 38 15.52 -14.55 12.97
CA PHE A 38 16.70 -15.43 12.84
C PHE A 38 18.00 -14.70 13.18
N THR A 39 18.12 -13.44 12.73
CA THR A 39 19.30 -12.61 13.01
C THR A 39 19.44 -12.30 14.50
N ALA A 40 18.32 -12.06 15.21
CA ALA A 40 18.34 -11.80 16.64
C ALA A 40 18.96 -12.95 17.44
N PHE A 41 18.69 -14.19 17.05
CA PHE A 41 19.28 -15.38 17.71
C PHE A 41 20.71 -15.67 17.24
N SER A 42 21.03 -15.45 15.95
CA SER A 42 22.36 -15.77 15.41
C SER A 42 23.43 -14.73 15.75
N ALA A 43 23.05 -13.45 15.90
CA ALA A 43 23.97 -12.34 16.11
C ALA A 43 24.11 -11.90 17.58
N GLY A 44 23.65 -12.74 18.53
CA GLY A 44 23.79 -12.46 19.96
C GLY A 44 22.77 -11.50 20.57
N GLY A 45 21.71 -11.11 19.84
CA GLY A 45 20.62 -10.29 20.36
C GLY A 45 19.69 -11.02 21.34
N GLY A 46 19.69 -12.36 21.30
CA GLY A 46 18.96 -13.22 22.24
C GLY A 46 17.46 -12.91 22.31
N LEU A 47 16.86 -13.12 23.48
CA LEU A 47 15.42 -12.94 23.70
C LEU A 47 14.97 -11.49 23.48
N LEU A 48 15.77 -10.51 23.90
CA LEU A 48 15.43 -9.09 23.75
C LEU A 48 15.40 -8.68 22.28
N GLY A 49 16.39 -9.09 21.48
CA GLY A 49 16.41 -8.84 20.04
C GLY A 49 15.22 -9.49 19.31
N ALA A 50 14.83 -10.70 19.73
CA ALA A 50 13.67 -11.39 19.16
C ALA A 50 12.37 -10.66 19.47
N LEU A 51 12.18 -10.19 20.71
CA LEU A 51 11.01 -9.39 21.09
C LEU A 51 10.94 -8.08 20.29
N LEU A 52 12.06 -7.38 20.13
CA LEU A 52 12.12 -6.16 19.32
C LEU A 52 11.82 -6.43 17.84
N ALA A 53 12.29 -7.55 17.28
CA ALA A 53 11.97 -7.95 15.91
C ALA A 53 10.48 -8.22 15.73
N ILE A 54 9.83 -8.90 16.68
CA ILE A 54 8.37 -9.16 16.64
C ILE A 54 7.60 -7.84 16.73
N VAL A 55 7.88 -7.02 17.74
CA VAL A 55 7.21 -5.73 17.96
C VAL A 55 7.42 -4.81 16.77
N GLY A 56 8.64 -4.72 16.25
CA GLY A 56 8.98 -3.92 15.06
C GLY A 56 8.23 -4.39 13.82
N THR A 57 8.15 -5.71 13.59
CA THR A 57 7.40 -6.28 12.45
C THR A 57 5.92 -5.94 12.54
N ILE A 58 5.31 -6.07 13.72
CA ILE A 58 3.90 -5.73 13.94
C ILE A 58 3.66 -4.23 13.72
N ALA A 59 4.51 -3.37 14.30
CA ALA A 59 4.41 -1.93 14.12
C ALA A 59 4.54 -1.54 12.63
N PHE A 60 5.45 -2.19 11.90
CA PHE A 60 5.64 -1.95 10.47
C PHE A 60 4.45 -2.44 9.63
N LEU A 61 3.85 -3.58 9.98
CA LEU A 61 2.60 -4.05 9.34
C LEU A 61 1.44 -3.07 9.53
N ILE A 62 1.29 -2.52 10.74
CA ILE A 62 0.27 -1.49 11.03
C ILE A 62 0.57 -0.22 10.24
N GLY A 63 1.82 0.24 10.25
CA GLY A 63 2.25 1.40 9.46
C GLY A 63 1.99 1.23 7.97
N TRP A 64 2.29 0.05 7.42
CA TRP A 64 2.02 -0.30 6.03
C TRP A 64 0.54 -0.27 5.67
N ARG A 65 -0.32 -0.81 6.55
CA ARG A 65 -1.78 -0.73 6.42
C ARG A 65 -2.25 0.72 6.31
N VAL A 66 -1.85 1.57 7.26
CA VAL A 66 -2.26 2.97 7.30
C VAL A 66 -1.76 3.73 6.06
N ALA A 67 -0.50 3.51 5.66
CA ALA A 67 0.05 4.14 4.46
C ALA A 67 -0.75 3.77 3.20
N CYS A 68 -1.03 2.48 3.00
CA CYS A 68 -1.82 2.03 1.85
C CYS A 68 -3.24 2.62 1.86
N GLU A 69 -3.87 2.71 3.02
CA GLU A 69 -5.22 3.26 3.17
C GLU A 69 -5.25 4.75 2.80
N ILE A 70 -4.26 5.53 3.26
CA ILE A 70 -4.12 6.95 2.89
C ILE A 70 -4.00 7.10 1.37
N TYR A 71 -3.16 6.30 0.71
CA TYR A 71 -3.03 6.37 -0.75
C TYR A 71 -4.36 6.06 -1.45
N ILE A 72 -5.07 5.00 -1.04
CA ILE A 72 -6.37 4.64 -1.61
C ILE A 72 -7.39 5.79 -1.43
N VAL A 73 -7.44 6.40 -0.26
CA VAL A 73 -8.35 7.53 0.03
C VAL A 73 -8.02 8.73 -0.85
N VAL A 74 -6.74 9.10 -0.99
CA VAL A 74 -6.32 10.22 -1.84
C VAL A 74 -6.70 10.01 -3.30
N PHE A 75 -6.44 8.82 -3.85
CA PHE A 75 -6.88 8.51 -5.22
C PHE A 75 -8.40 8.49 -5.34
N GLY A 76 -9.12 7.98 -4.34
CA GLY A 76 -10.58 8.03 -4.30
C GLY A 76 -11.14 9.45 -4.30
N ILE A 77 -10.50 10.39 -3.60
CA ILE A 77 -10.87 11.82 -3.63
C ILE A 77 -10.65 12.40 -5.03
N TYR A 78 -9.51 12.10 -5.65
CA TYR A 78 -9.20 12.58 -7.00
C TYR A 78 -10.26 12.12 -8.04
N ASP A 79 -10.67 10.85 -7.98
CA ASP A 79 -11.72 10.31 -8.85
C ASP A 79 -13.05 11.05 -8.65
N ARG A 80 -13.46 11.28 -7.39
CA ARG A 80 -14.71 12.00 -7.05
C ARG A 80 -14.70 13.45 -7.55
N LEU A 81 -13.56 14.13 -7.47
CA LEU A 81 -13.42 15.49 -8.00
C LEU A 81 -13.56 15.52 -9.53
N GLY A 82 -13.04 14.51 -10.22
CA GLY A 82 -13.28 14.31 -11.65
C GLY A 82 -14.76 14.16 -11.97
N GLU A 83 -15.48 13.31 -11.23
CA GLU A 83 -16.93 13.12 -11.40
C GLU A 83 -17.73 14.41 -11.21
N ILE A 84 -17.36 15.25 -10.23
CA ILE A 84 -18.04 16.54 -9.97
C ILE A 84 -17.81 17.52 -11.13
N ARG A 85 -16.58 17.62 -11.64
CA ARG A 85 -16.25 18.47 -12.79
C ARG A 85 -17.09 18.08 -14.01
N ASP A 86 -17.16 16.79 -14.30
CA ASP A 86 -17.85 16.29 -15.49
C ASP A 86 -19.37 16.47 -15.38
N ARG A 87 -19.95 16.38 -14.17
CA ARG A 87 -21.36 16.74 -13.90
C ARG A 87 -21.63 18.25 -14.03
N GLY A 88 -20.69 19.10 -13.61
CA GLY A 88 -20.78 20.55 -13.76
C GLY A 88 -20.78 21.00 -15.23
N ALA A 89 -19.99 20.33 -16.07
CA ALA A 89 -19.92 20.59 -17.51
C ALA A 89 -21.21 20.20 -18.27
N MET A 90 -22.01 19.27 -17.74
CA MET A 90 -23.26 18.78 -18.33
C MET A 90 -24.50 19.62 -17.98
N ARG A 91 -24.35 20.74 -17.28
CA ARG A 91 -25.47 21.66 -17.00
C ARG A 91 -25.57 22.69 -18.13
N PRO A 92 -26.47 22.55 -19.12
CA PRO A 92 -26.72 23.62 -20.08
C PRO A 92 -27.22 24.83 -19.31
N GLU A 93 -26.62 25.98 -19.59
CA GLU A 93 -26.94 27.25 -18.93
C GLU A 93 -28.42 27.55 -19.18
N ALA A 94 -29.22 27.52 -18.09
CA ALA A 94 -30.63 27.87 -18.09
C ALA A 94 -30.79 29.38 -17.91
#